data_AF-A0A3P7IZ44-F1
#
_entry.id   AF-A0A3P7IZ44-F1
#
_cell.length_a   1.000
_cell.length_b   1.000
_cell.length_c   1.000
_cell.angle_alpha   90.00
_cell.angle_beta   90.00
_cell.angle_gamma   90.00
#
_symmetry.space_group_name_H-M   'P 1'
#
loop_
_entity.id
_entity.type
_entity.pdbx_description
1 polymer ?
#
loop_
_entity_poly.entity_id
_entity_poly.type
_entity_poly.pdbx_seq_one_letter_code
_entity_poly.pdbx_strand_id
1 'polypeptide(L)'
;MIRSSSGTYLNRDRRDSNHWVLTRRFFLADDYSIATYNSSSIIRYARLIHLHVELQPSRDGLIYPPYLWIEYAEKNNSQNDIVNTKLSVSYETDPTRHNREWVLMAYLIATLCLKFVALVHTILQLILQETFFIDWERPHVVEDSQTNHPISKDVSKDRIELPVVVWRTYLVANEWAELRCVRATCLGLQLLLVLMLLEAFNFMRFSIIQPGFGIGSPSAESTILSRFAVVVLFYLLVGFLQWVVQLVVVERMIQDPFHNFIDLCSIANISVLALTHPLHGHYIHGRSVHGRADTGMAEMNEFLQKERDPFHNFIDLCSIANISVLALTHPLHGHYIHGRSVHGRADTGMVEMNEFLQKERDDLCGFRGLEPTSHLQTFTVCLPTAFRTRYDEIMNSANNAMTQTRLTGLDQTTAKMAATVRAHEQMNIFLREMIDHSTTDVDYVIRDPSEVGFSRCFLYGREWAHFSFETTLFCVTYLLLNSLTLAAAIVFCVSGIIRALTSLLCTNHLVKSSLVDHRFLI
;
A
#
# COMPACT_ATOMS: atom_id res chain seq x y z
N MET A 1 -64.57 27.18 11.21
CA MET A 1 -63.80 28.44 11.31
C MET A 1 -63.83 28.92 12.74
N ILE A 2 -62.71 29.39 13.29
CA ILE A 2 -62.68 30.04 14.60
C ILE A 2 -63.39 31.38 14.41
N ARG A 3 -64.56 31.54 15.03
CA ARG A 3 -65.34 32.76 14.94
C ARG A 3 -65.04 33.59 16.18
N SER A 4 -64.74 34.87 15.98
CA SER A 4 -64.69 35.82 17.09
C SER A 4 -66.06 35.89 17.78
N SER A 5 -66.10 36.27 19.05
CA SER A 5 -67.35 36.62 19.75
C SER A 5 -68.13 37.73 19.03
N SER A 6 -67.45 38.54 18.21
CA SER A 6 -68.03 39.55 17.32
C SER A 6 -68.55 39.03 15.98
N GLY A 7 -68.50 37.71 15.75
CA GLY A 7 -69.04 37.07 14.55
C GLY A 7 -68.15 37.12 13.31
N THR A 8 -66.96 37.73 13.41
CA THR A 8 -65.98 37.81 12.31
C THR A 8 -65.21 36.50 12.13
N TYR A 9 -64.89 36.18 10.88
CA TYR A 9 -64.06 35.03 10.52
C TYR A 9 -62.58 35.38 10.70
N LEU A 10 -61.95 34.76 11.69
CA LEU A 10 -60.54 34.96 11.98
C LEU A 10 -59.67 34.23 10.94
N ASN A 11 -58.47 34.76 10.67
CA ASN A 11 -57.45 34.16 9.79
C ASN A 11 -57.88 33.95 8.33
N ARG A 12 -58.87 34.70 7.84
CA ARG A 12 -59.33 34.65 6.44
C ARG A 12 -58.50 35.56 5.51
N ASP A 13 -57.86 36.58 6.07
CA ASP A 13 -57.07 37.53 5.31
C ASP A 13 -55.61 37.05 5.19
N ARG A 14 -55.15 36.89 3.94
CA ARG A 14 -53.95 36.11 3.62
C ARG A 14 -52.64 36.89 3.80
N ARG A 15 -52.71 38.21 4.09
CA ARG A 15 -51.56 39.12 3.99
C ARG A 15 -50.93 39.54 5.32
N ASP A 16 -51.58 39.32 6.46
CA ASP A 16 -51.06 39.73 7.78
C ASP A 16 -50.95 38.52 8.73
N SER A 17 -49.78 37.88 8.74
CA SER A 17 -49.45 36.78 9.67
C SER A 17 -49.43 37.24 11.13
N ASN A 18 -49.17 38.52 11.37
CA ASN A 18 -49.13 39.12 12.72
C ASN A 18 -50.48 39.07 13.45
N HIS A 19 -51.59 38.88 12.72
CA HIS A 19 -52.95 38.89 13.28
C HIS A 19 -53.54 37.48 13.41
N TRP A 20 -52.74 36.44 13.19
CA TRP A 20 -53.23 35.08 13.22
C TRP A 20 -53.53 34.59 14.64
N VAL A 21 -54.74 34.08 14.83
CA VAL A 21 -55.14 33.42 16.07
C VAL A 21 -54.69 31.95 16.03
N LEU A 22 -53.73 31.60 16.89
CA LEU A 22 -53.19 30.25 17.03
C LEU A 22 -54.13 29.37 17.86
N THR A 23 -54.32 28.12 17.42
CA THR A 23 -55.15 27.13 18.14
C THR A 23 -54.42 25.82 18.33
N ARG A 24 -54.77 25.10 19.40
CA ARG A 24 -54.18 23.80 19.76
C ARG A 24 -55.04 22.60 19.35
N ARG A 25 -56.28 22.84 18.93
CA ARG A 25 -57.24 21.83 18.53
C ARG A 25 -57.71 22.15 17.12
N PHE A 26 -57.63 21.16 16.25
CA PHE A 26 -58.15 21.21 14.89
C PHE A 26 -58.94 19.93 14.63
N PHE A 27 -59.85 19.98 13.67
CA PHE A 27 -60.64 18.84 13.24
C PHE A 27 -60.21 18.44 11.82
N LEU A 28 -60.28 17.14 11.51
CA LEU A 28 -60.04 16.64 10.15
C LEU A 28 -61.30 16.73 9.30
N ALA A 29 -62.45 16.38 9.87
CA ALA A 29 -63.77 16.58 9.30
C ALA A 29 -64.74 17.00 10.41
N ASP A 30 -65.71 17.83 10.06
CA ASP A 30 -66.75 18.36 10.92
C ASP A 30 -68.05 18.42 10.11
N ASP A 31 -69.12 17.84 10.62
CA ASP A 31 -70.46 18.04 10.06
C ASP A 31 -70.90 19.42 10.54
N TYR A 32 -71.06 20.38 9.62
CA TYR A 32 -71.21 21.79 9.95
C TYR A 32 -72.44 22.02 10.85
N SER A 33 -72.23 22.00 12.16
CA SER A 33 -73.29 21.87 13.14
C SER A 33 -73.92 23.22 13.46
N ILE A 34 -75.01 23.57 12.75
CA ILE A 34 -76.28 24.09 13.31
C ILE A 34 -77.38 23.43 12.46
N ALA A 35 -78.02 22.41 13.01
CA ALA A 35 -79.18 21.76 12.40
C ALA A 35 -80.42 22.65 12.61
N THR A 36 -80.59 23.66 11.76
CA THR A 36 -81.91 24.27 11.56
C THR A 36 -82.69 23.45 10.54
N TYR A 37 -83.98 23.21 10.79
CA TYR A 37 -84.89 22.51 9.88
C TYR A 37 -84.70 23.02 8.43
N ASN A 38 -84.44 22.10 7.48
CA ASN A 38 -84.08 22.34 6.06
C ASN A 38 -82.66 22.82 5.70
N SER A 39 -81.65 22.58 6.54
CA SER A 39 -80.24 22.85 6.17
C SER A 39 -79.65 21.69 5.37
N SER A 40 -79.05 21.97 4.19
CA SER A 40 -78.23 21.00 3.46
C SER A 40 -77.09 20.49 4.35
N SER A 41 -76.90 19.17 4.48
CA SER A 41 -75.74 18.62 5.21
C SER A 41 -74.48 18.98 4.44
N ILE A 42 -73.69 19.89 4.98
CA ILE A 42 -72.41 20.32 4.44
C ILE A 42 -71.34 19.74 5.37
N ILE A 43 -70.46 18.92 4.80
CA ILE A 43 -69.27 18.45 5.49
C ILE A 43 -68.16 19.47 5.26
N ARG A 44 -67.54 19.91 6.35
CA ARG A 44 -66.28 20.65 6.31
C ARG A 44 -65.13 19.70 6.57
N TYR A 45 -64.08 19.77 5.78
CA TYR A 45 -62.90 18.93 5.94
C TYR A 45 -61.60 19.71 5.75
N ALA A 46 -60.52 19.22 6.33
CA ALA A 46 -59.18 19.74 6.12
C ALA A 46 -58.72 19.38 4.70
N ARG A 47 -58.67 20.38 3.82
CA ARG A 47 -58.24 20.22 2.41
C ARG A 47 -56.72 20.15 2.31
N LEU A 48 -56.05 21.06 2.99
CA LEU A 48 -54.59 21.17 3.00
C LEU A 48 -54.12 21.29 4.44
N ILE A 49 -53.22 20.41 4.84
CA ILE A 49 -52.49 20.52 6.11
C ILE A 49 -51.04 20.78 5.74
N HIS A 50 -50.54 21.96 6.12
CA HIS A 50 -49.18 22.38 5.83
C HIS A 50 -48.40 22.56 7.13
N LEU A 51 -47.41 21.69 7.35
CA LEU A 51 -46.47 21.81 8.47
C LEU A 51 -45.33 22.71 8.07
N HIS A 52 -45.16 23.82 8.78
CA HIS A 52 -44.04 24.72 8.59
C HIS A 52 -43.01 24.52 9.69
N VAL A 53 -41.77 24.22 9.29
CA VAL A 53 -40.62 24.04 10.18
C VAL A 53 -39.55 25.04 9.79
N GLU A 54 -39.20 25.94 10.69
CA GLU A 54 -38.17 26.96 10.49
C GLU A 54 -37.00 26.71 11.45
N LEU A 55 -35.77 26.76 10.94
CA LEU A 55 -34.56 26.63 11.77
C LEU A 55 -34.22 27.96 12.45
N GLN A 56 -33.81 27.91 13.73
CA GLN A 56 -33.42 29.13 14.43
C GLN A 56 -32.12 29.70 13.85
N PRO A 57 -32.09 30.97 13.42
CA PRO A 57 -30.88 31.56 12.86
C PRO A 57 -29.79 31.81 13.89
N SER A 58 -30.13 31.86 15.19
CA SER A 58 -29.22 32.24 16.28
C SER A 58 -28.52 31.06 16.96
N ARG A 59 -29.03 29.84 16.83
CA ARG A 59 -28.51 28.65 17.52
C ARG A 59 -28.59 27.41 16.62
N ASP A 60 -27.43 26.86 16.31
CA ASP A 60 -27.30 25.65 15.49
C ASP A 60 -28.07 24.47 16.11
N GLY A 61 -28.81 23.74 15.27
CA GLY A 61 -29.53 22.51 15.66
C GLY A 61 -30.85 22.74 16.41
N LEU A 62 -31.27 24.00 16.62
CA LEU A 62 -32.59 24.31 17.18
C LEU A 62 -33.54 24.78 16.08
N ILE A 63 -34.81 24.39 16.21
CA ILE A 63 -35.91 24.86 15.37
C ILE A 63 -36.78 25.85 16.15
N TYR A 64 -37.40 26.79 15.45
CA TYR A 64 -38.54 27.48 16.03
C TYR A 64 -39.68 26.47 16.24
N PRO A 65 -40.57 26.70 17.24
CA PRO A 65 -41.73 25.84 17.42
C PRO A 65 -42.50 25.69 16.10
N PRO A 66 -42.62 24.47 15.55
CA PRO A 66 -43.25 24.28 14.26
C PRO A 66 -44.75 24.56 14.36
N TYR A 67 -45.34 25.11 13.30
CA TYR A 67 -46.77 25.41 13.27
C TYR A 67 -47.46 24.77 12.06
N LEU A 68 -48.76 24.49 12.24
CA LEU A 68 -49.62 23.93 11.20
C LEU A 68 -50.48 25.04 10.60
N TRP A 69 -50.41 25.19 9.29
CA TRP A 69 -51.36 25.97 8.51
C TRP A 69 -52.37 25.00 7.88
N ILE A 70 -53.64 25.11 8.29
CA ILE A 70 -54.72 24.22 7.83
C ILE A 70 -55.72 25.03 7.02
N GLU A 71 -55.96 24.59 5.80
CA GLU A 71 -57.00 25.14 4.94
C GLU A 71 -58.20 24.20 4.93
N TYR A 72 -59.36 24.74 5.31
CA TYR A 72 -60.63 24.01 5.34
C TYR A 72 -61.43 24.26 4.06
N ALA A 73 -62.04 23.21 3.53
CA ALA A 73 -63.01 23.29 2.42
C ALA A 73 -64.34 22.68 2.83
N GLU A 74 -65.38 23.05 2.10
CA GLU A 74 -66.77 22.67 2.36
C GLU A 74 -67.32 21.95 1.14
N LYS A 75 -68.06 20.86 1.37
CA LYS A 75 -68.72 20.10 0.31
C LYS A 75 -70.07 19.59 0.82
N ASN A 76 -71.05 19.50 -0.08
CA ASN A 76 -72.34 18.88 0.25
C ASN A 76 -72.14 17.39 0.53
N ASN A 77 -72.84 16.87 1.53
CA ASN A 77 -72.77 15.49 1.98
C ASN A 77 -73.54 14.56 1.02
N SER A 78 -72.84 14.03 0.02
CA SER A 78 -73.28 12.86 -0.75
C SER A 78 -72.56 11.61 -0.25
N GLN A 79 -73.31 10.53 -0.02
CA GLN A 79 -72.87 9.31 0.69
C GLN A 79 -71.64 8.59 0.10
N ASN A 80 -71.15 8.94 -1.10
CA ASN A 80 -70.05 8.25 -1.80
C ASN A 80 -68.87 9.16 -2.21
N ASP A 81 -68.76 10.36 -1.64
CA ASP A 81 -67.72 11.30 -2.07
C ASP A 81 -66.36 11.01 -1.40
N ILE A 82 -65.35 10.66 -2.21
CA ILE A 82 -63.96 10.60 -1.76
C ILE A 82 -63.41 12.02 -1.67
N VAL A 83 -62.92 12.37 -0.49
CA VAL A 83 -62.35 13.69 -0.18
C VAL A 83 -60.83 13.55 -0.04
N ASN A 84 -60.09 14.23 -0.92
CA ASN A 84 -58.63 14.18 -0.91
C ASN A 84 -58.07 15.29 0.00
N THR A 85 -57.40 14.89 1.08
CA THR A 85 -56.60 15.77 1.93
C THR A 85 -55.14 15.73 1.49
N LYS A 86 -54.53 16.89 1.26
CA LYS A 86 -53.10 16.99 0.98
C LYS A 86 -52.34 17.34 2.25
N LEU A 87 -51.37 16.52 2.62
CA LEU A 87 -50.36 16.86 3.63
C LEU A 87 -49.11 17.38 2.91
N SER A 88 -48.60 18.51 3.36
CA SER A 88 -47.35 19.10 2.86
C SER A 88 -46.50 19.57 4.01
N VAL A 89 -45.18 19.46 3.88
CA VAL A 89 -44.22 19.91 4.87
C VAL A 89 -43.23 20.84 4.17
N SER A 90 -43.07 22.06 4.68
CA SER A 90 -42.05 22.99 4.22
C SER A 90 -40.98 23.15 5.29
N TYR A 91 -39.73 23.08 4.86
CA TYR A 91 -38.58 23.43 5.68
C TYR A 91 -38.02 24.76 5.17
N GLU A 92 -37.89 25.75 6.05
CA GLU A 92 -37.30 27.04 5.71
C GLU A 92 -35.93 27.18 6.41
N THR A 93 -34.91 27.49 5.59
CA THR A 93 -33.51 27.64 6.01
C THR A 93 -32.99 28.95 5.47
N ASP A 94 -32.37 29.78 6.32
CA ASP A 94 -31.59 30.93 5.85
C ASP A 94 -30.23 30.46 5.30
N PRO A 95 -29.98 30.56 3.98
CA PRO A 95 -28.76 30.09 3.35
C PRO A 95 -27.54 30.94 3.69
N THR A 96 -27.73 32.18 4.16
CA THR A 96 -26.62 33.14 4.35
C THR A 96 -25.75 32.81 5.58
N ARG A 97 -26.33 32.22 6.64
CA ARG A 97 -25.62 31.83 7.88
C ARG A 97 -25.08 30.40 7.88
N HIS A 98 -25.65 29.51 7.08
CA HIS A 98 -25.24 28.09 7.02
C HIS A 98 -24.17 27.82 5.95
N ASN A 99 -23.47 28.85 5.48
CA ASN A 99 -22.52 28.79 4.37
C ASN A 99 -21.17 28.12 4.74
N ARG A 100 -21.23 26.99 5.45
CA ARG A 100 -20.10 26.12 5.80
C ARG A 100 -19.44 25.49 4.57
N GLU A 101 -20.12 25.53 3.42
CA GLU A 101 -19.57 25.02 2.16
C GLU A 101 -18.33 25.80 1.71
N TRP A 102 -18.31 27.13 1.85
CA TRP A 102 -17.11 27.93 1.53
C TRP A 102 -15.96 27.69 2.49
N VAL A 103 -16.27 27.43 3.77
CA VAL A 103 -15.26 27.06 4.76
C VAL A 103 -14.64 25.71 4.39
N LEU A 104 -15.46 24.73 3.98
CA LEU A 104 -14.98 23.45 3.45
C LEU A 104 -14.10 23.65 2.22
N MET A 105 -14.52 24.47 1.25
CA MET A 105 -13.72 24.80 0.06
C MET A 105 -12.37 25.41 0.44
N ALA A 106 -12.33 26.33 1.41
CA ALA A 106 -11.09 26.92 1.89
C ALA A 106 -10.16 25.85 2.49
N TYR A 107 -10.69 24.91 3.27
CA TYR A 107 -9.89 23.78 3.79
C TYR A 107 -9.38 22.84 2.69
N LEU A 108 -10.17 22.58 1.65
CA LEU A 108 -9.75 21.77 0.52
C LEU A 108 -8.63 22.45 -0.29
N ILE A 109 -8.74 23.77 -0.52
CA ILE A 109 -7.69 24.55 -1.18
C ILE A 109 -6.41 24.58 -0.32
N ALA A 110 -6.52 24.80 0.99
CA ALA A 110 -5.36 24.73 1.89
C ALA A 110 -4.71 23.34 1.88
N THR A 111 -5.51 22.28 1.85
CA THR A 111 -5.03 20.90 1.73
C THR A 111 -4.30 20.67 0.41
N LEU A 112 -4.83 21.18 -0.71
CA LEU A 112 -4.16 21.12 -2.01
C LEU A 112 -2.78 21.79 -1.96
N CYS A 113 -2.68 22.99 -1.39
CA CYS A 113 -1.41 23.71 -1.23
C CYS A 113 -0.42 22.92 -0.37
N LEU A 114 -0.85 22.38 0.77
CA LEU A 114 0.01 21.57 1.65
C LEU A 114 0.44 20.26 0.98
N LYS A 115 -0.44 19.62 0.21
CA LYS A 115 -0.11 18.44 -0.59
C LYS A 115 0.89 18.75 -1.69
N PHE A 116 0.80 19.92 -2.32
CA PHE A 116 1.81 20.37 -3.28
C PHE A 116 3.17 20.57 -2.62
N VAL A 117 3.23 21.20 -1.43
CA VAL A 117 4.48 21.34 -0.67
C VAL A 117 5.06 19.97 -0.30
N ALA A 118 4.23 19.05 0.18
CA ALA A 118 4.67 17.68 0.49
C ALA A 118 5.21 16.95 -0.76
N LEU A 119 4.54 17.10 -1.90
CA LEU A 119 4.98 16.55 -3.18
C LEU A 119 6.35 17.11 -3.59
N VAL A 120 6.51 18.44 -3.55
CA VAL A 120 7.78 19.10 -3.85
C VAL A 120 8.88 18.61 -2.92
N HIS A 121 8.61 18.50 -1.62
CA HIS A 121 9.58 17.96 -0.66
C HIS A 121 10.01 16.53 -1.03
N THR A 122 9.06 15.64 -1.37
CA THR A 122 9.39 14.27 -1.78
C THR A 122 10.18 14.19 -3.08
N ILE A 123 9.87 15.07 -4.05
CA ILE A 123 10.60 15.18 -5.32
C ILE A 123 12.01 15.71 -5.08
N LEU A 124 12.18 16.73 -4.24
CA LEU A 124 13.49 17.28 -3.88
C LEU A 124 14.37 16.21 -3.23
N GLN A 125 13.83 15.41 -2.31
CA GLN A 125 14.56 14.29 -1.72
C GLN A 125 14.95 13.23 -2.76
N LEU A 126 14.17 13.05 -3.83
CA LEU A 126 14.50 12.12 -4.92
C LEU A 126 15.59 12.69 -5.84
N ILE A 127 15.52 13.99 -6.14
CA ILE A 127 16.51 14.71 -6.96
C ILE A 127 17.85 14.75 -6.23
N LEU A 128 17.87 15.09 -4.94
CA LEU A 128 19.09 15.22 -4.15
C LEU A 128 19.74 13.88 -3.77
N GLN A 129 19.11 12.76 -4.14
CA GLN A 129 19.69 11.44 -3.88
C GLN A 129 20.95 11.23 -4.72
N GLU A 130 22.07 11.04 -4.05
CA GLU A 130 23.35 10.75 -4.68
C GLU A 130 23.46 9.24 -4.94
N THR A 131 23.86 8.87 -6.15
CA THR A 131 23.92 7.47 -6.57
C THR A 131 25.26 7.19 -7.21
N PHE A 132 25.99 6.24 -6.62
CA PHE A 132 27.32 5.83 -7.04
C PHE A 132 27.27 4.40 -7.59
N PHE A 133 27.87 4.21 -8.76
CA PHE A 133 28.07 2.89 -9.35
C PHE A 133 29.52 2.48 -9.10
N ILE A 134 29.70 1.29 -8.51
CA ILE A 134 30.99 0.72 -8.18
C ILE A 134 31.23 -0.46 -9.11
N ASP A 135 32.08 -0.26 -10.12
CA ASP A 135 32.53 -1.33 -11.01
C ASP A 135 33.64 -2.14 -10.33
N TRP A 136 33.40 -3.44 -10.16
CA TRP A 136 34.36 -4.35 -9.52
C TRP A 136 35.32 -5.01 -10.52
N GLU A 137 35.18 -4.72 -11.82
CA GLU A 137 36.07 -5.21 -12.85
C GLU A 137 37.49 -4.64 -12.67
N ARG A 138 38.51 -5.47 -12.90
CA ARG A 138 39.92 -5.10 -12.69
C ARG A 138 40.58 -4.78 -14.04
N PRO A 139 41.51 -3.81 -14.08
CA PRO A 139 42.26 -3.53 -15.30
C PRO A 139 43.04 -4.77 -15.78
N HIS A 140 43.00 -5.01 -17.09
CA HIS A 140 43.70 -6.14 -17.70
C HIS A 140 45.18 -5.80 -17.86
N VAL A 141 46.06 -6.62 -17.28
CA VAL A 141 47.50 -6.46 -17.41
C VAL A 141 47.97 -7.25 -18.63
N VAL A 142 48.52 -6.56 -19.62
CA VAL A 142 49.12 -7.16 -20.82
C VAL A 142 50.63 -6.98 -20.75
N GLU A 143 51.39 -8.02 -21.09
CA GLU A 143 52.85 -7.94 -21.20
C GLU A 143 53.24 -7.26 -22.51
N ASP A 144 54.12 -6.26 -22.43
CA ASP A 144 54.59 -5.50 -23.58
C ASP A 144 55.54 -6.35 -24.42
N SER A 145 54.99 -6.96 -25.47
CA SER A 145 55.73 -7.80 -26.42
C SER A 145 56.73 -7.04 -27.32
N GLN A 146 56.92 -5.72 -27.13
CA GLN A 146 57.77 -4.89 -27.99
C GLN A 146 59.25 -4.77 -27.54
N THR A 147 59.65 -5.33 -26.39
CA THR A 147 61.06 -5.27 -25.93
C THR A 147 61.77 -6.63 -26.05
N ASN A 148 62.58 -6.78 -27.11
CA ASN A 148 63.55 -7.88 -27.29
C ASN A 148 64.77 -7.73 -26.34
N HIS A 149 64.57 -7.61 -25.03
CA HIS A 149 65.65 -7.59 -24.05
C HIS A 149 65.63 -8.85 -23.16
N PRO A 150 66.82 -9.41 -22.81
CA PRO A 150 66.89 -10.61 -22.01
C PRO A 150 66.37 -10.35 -20.60
N ILE A 151 65.74 -11.38 -20.03
CA ILE A 151 65.05 -11.40 -18.74
C ILE A 151 65.94 -10.80 -17.64
N SER A 152 65.72 -9.52 -17.33
CA SER A 152 66.26 -8.90 -16.12
C SER A 152 65.25 -9.11 -14.99
N LYS A 153 65.74 -9.27 -13.76
CA LYS A 153 64.94 -9.61 -12.57
C LYS A 153 63.96 -8.51 -12.13
N ASP A 154 63.94 -7.36 -12.79
CA ASP A 154 62.99 -6.27 -12.52
C ASP A 154 61.73 -6.44 -13.39
N VAL A 155 60.93 -7.44 -13.03
CA VAL A 155 59.69 -7.90 -13.71
C VAL A 155 58.54 -6.86 -13.69
N SER A 156 58.77 -5.66 -13.12
CA SER A 156 57.70 -4.68 -12.87
C SER A 156 57.54 -3.59 -13.95
N LYS A 157 58.44 -3.48 -14.93
CA LYS A 157 58.40 -2.37 -15.92
C LYS A 157 57.72 -2.69 -17.25
N ASP A 158 57.50 -3.96 -17.57
CA ASP A 158 57.02 -4.39 -18.91
C ASP A 158 55.51 -4.75 -18.94
N ARG A 159 54.74 -4.25 -17.97
CA ARG A 159 53.31 -4.54 -17.82
C ARG A 159 52.48 -3.28 -18.11
N ILE A 160 51.69 -3.32 -19.17
CA ILE A 160 50.75 -2.25 -19.52
C ILE A 160 49.38 -2.64 -18.96
N GLU A 161 48.83 -1.82 -18.07
CA GLU A 161 47.47 -1.97 -17.55
C GLU A 161 46.48 -1.31 -18.51
N LEU A 162 45.64 -2.12 -19.17
CA LEU A 162 44.55 -1.63 -19.99
C LEU A 162 43.40 -1.17 -19.08
N PRO A 163 42.79 0.00 -19.36
CA PRO A 163 41.67 0.50 -18.59
C PRO A 163 40.44 -0.40 -18.74
N VAL A 164 39.63 -0.46 -17.69
CA VAL A 164 38.37 -1.21 -17.65
C VAL A 164 37.35 -0.61 -18.62
N VAL A 165 36.61 -1.47 -19.33
CA VAL A 165 35.55 -1.02 -20.24
C VAL A 165 34.32 -0.57 -19.45
N VAL A 166 33.79 0.61 -19.73
CA VAL A 166 32.76 1.31 -18.92
C VAL A 166 31.31 0.92 -19.29
N TRP A 167 31.09 0.12 -20.34
CA TRP A 167 29.75 -0.16 -20.89
C TRP A 167 28.74 -0.68 -19.86
N ARG A 168 29.20 -1.49 -18.90
CA ARG A 168 28.37 -2.05 -17.80
C ARG A 168 27.81 -0.96 -16.91
N THR A 169 28.62 0.05 -16.59
CA THR A 169 28.20 1.18 -15.77
C THR A 169 27.13 2.00 -16.47
N TYR A 170 27.23 2.16 -17.79
CA TYR A 170 26.17 2.81 -18.57
C TYR A 170 24.89 1.99 -18.61
N LEU A 171 24.99 0.67 -18.81
CA LEU A 171 23.84 -0.25 -18.80
C LEU A 171 23.06 -0.16 -17.47
N VAL A 172 23.76 -0.32 -16.34
CA VAL A 172 23.15 -0.26 -15.00
C VAL A 172 22.61 1.14 -14.70
N ALA A 173 23.32 2.19 -15.13
CA ALA A 173 22.86 3.57 -14.92
C ALA A 173 21.61 3.92 -15.72
N ASN A 174 21.42 3.33 -16.91
CA ASN A 174 20.22 3.49 -17.71
C ASN A 174 19.02 2.83 -17.05
N GLU A 175 19.15 1.56 -16.70
CA GLU A 175 18.08 0.82 -16.01
C GLU A 175 17.70 1.49 -14.68
N TRP A 176 18.70 2.03 -13.96
CA TRP A 176 18.46 2.84 -12.77
C TRP A 176 17.64 4.11 -13.05
N ALA A 177 17.94 4.81 -14.15
CA ALA A 177 17.23 6.01 -14.56
C ALA A 177 15.77 5.70 -14.94
N GLU A 178 15.53 4.58 -15.61
CA GLU A 178 14.18 4.11 -15.95
C GLU A 178 13.34 3.79 -14.71
N LEU A 179 13.90 3.00 -13.77
CA LEU A 179 13.22 2.59 -12.53
C LEU A 179 12.84 3.77 -11.62
N ARG A 180 13.60 4.88 -11.68
CA ARG A 180 13.34 6.10 -10.90
C ARG A 180 11.98 6.71 -11.12
N CYS A 181 11.43 6.61 -12.33
CA CYS A 181 10.15 7.23 -12.68
C CYS A 181 8.99 6.22 -12.76
N VAL A 182 9.20 4.96 -12.38
CA VAL A 182 8.16 3.93 -12.33
C VAL A 182 7.19 4.22 -11.19
N ARG A 183 5.89 4.05 -11.48
CA ARG A 183 4.77 4.20 -10.55
C ARG A 183 3.94 2.92 -10.56
N ALA A 184 3.34 2.58 -9.42
CA ALA A 184 2.38 1.48 -9.32
C ALA A 184 1.06 1.83 -10.01
N THR A 185 0.65 3.10 -10.01
CA THR A 185 -0.61 3.53 -10.62
C THR A 185 -0.42 4.29 -11.94
N CYS A 186 -1.32 4.05 -12.89
CA CYS A 186 -1.37 4.76 -14.15
C CYS A 186 -2.41 5.89 -14.09
N LEU A 187 -1.96 7.15 -14.14
CA LEU A 187 -2.86 8.32 -14.08
C LEU A 187 -3.90 8.33 -15.21
N GLY A 188 -3.49 7.94 -16.43
CA GLY A 188 -4.40 7.91 -17.58
C GLY A 188 -5.55 6.93 -17.35
N LEU A 189 -5.25 5.72 -16.87
CA LEU A 189 -6.25 4.72 -16.53
C LEU A 189 -7.11 5.15 -15.34
N GLN A 190 -6.50 5.76 -14.31
CA GLN A 190 -7.20 6.31 -13.14
C GLN A 190 -8.28 7.32 -13.56
N LEU A 191 -7.91 8.33 -14.34
CA LEU A 191 -8.84 9.36 -14.79
C LEU A 191 -9.92 8.79 -15.70
N LEU A 192 -9.56 7.90 -16.63
CA LEU A 192 -10.51 7.26 -17.53
C LEU A 192 -11.57 6.44 -16.78
N LEU A 193 -11.16 5.61 -15.81
CA LEU A 193 -12.07 4.80 -15.01
C LEU A 193 -12.95 5.67 -14.09
N VAL A 194 -12.39 6.71 -13.48
CA VAL A 194 -13.17 7.64 -12.64
C VAL A 194 -14.22 8.38 -13.48
N LEU A 195 -13.86 8.88 -14.66
CA LEU A 195 -14.82 9.51 -15.58
C LEU A 195 -15.88 8.53 -16.06
N MET A 196 -15.50 7.31 -16.40
CA MET A 196 -16.43 6.26 -16.80
C MET A 196 -17.46 5.98 -15.69
N LEU A 197 -17.02 5.77 -14.44
CA LEU A 197 -17.93 5.49 -13.33
C LEU A 197 -18.83 6.69 -13.02
N LEU A 198 -18.24 7.88 -12.88
CA LEU A 198 -18.98 9.07 -12.42
C LEU A 198 -19.90 9.65 -13.50
N GLU A 199 -19.43 9.74 -14.74
CA GLU A 199 -20.15 10.39 -15.85
C GLU A 199 -20.85 9.39 -16.75
N ALA A 200 -20.15 8.37 -17.27
CA ALA A 200 -20.76 7.41 -18.22
C ALA A 200 -21.82 6.50 -17.58
N PHE A 201 -21.59 6.03 -16.35
CA PHE A 201 -22.59 5.27 -15.59
C PHE A 201 -23.47 6.15 -14.69
N ASN A 202 -23.27 7.47 -14.72
CA ASN A 202 -24.05 8.44 -13.97
C ASN A 202 -24.05 8.19 -12.44
N PHE A 203 -22.92 7.69 -11.89
CA PHE A 203 -22.78 7.52 -10.44
C PHE A 203 -22.70 8.84 -9.68
N MET A 204 -22.50 9.97 -10.39
CA MET A 204 -22.70 11.30 -9.80
C MET A 204 -24.09 11.48 -9.16
N ARG A 205 -25.10 10.71 -9.59
CA ARG A 205 -26.43 10.69 -8.99
C ARG A 205 -26.43 10.36 -7.50
N PHE A 206 -25.43 9.64 -6.99
CA PHE A 206 -25.29 9.38 -5.55
C PHE A 206 -25.03 10.64 -4.71
N SER A 207 -24.69 11.78 -5.34
CA SER A 207 -24.50 13.06 -4.64
C SER A 207 -25.81 13.82 -4.39
N ILE A 208 -26.93 13.36 -4.96
CA ILE A 208 -28.22 14.03 -4.82
C ILE A 208 -28.79 13.77 -3.43
N ILE A 209 -29.10 14.84 -2.69
CA ILE A 209 -29.70 14.75 -1.36
C ILE A 209 -31.21 14.81 -1.52
N GLN A 210 -31.90 13.70 -1.22
CA GLN A 210 -33.35 13.64 -1.22
C GLN A 210 -33.86 12.98 0.07
N PRO A 211 -34.97 13.47 0.65
CA PRO A 211 -35.60 12.82 1.79
C PRO A 211 -36.28 11.52 1.36
N GLY A 212 -35.86 10.39 1.95
CA GLY A 212 -36.41 9.06 1.69
C GLY A 212 -35.65 8.26 0.60
N PHE A 213 -36.05 7.00 0.40
CA PHE A 213 -35.40 6.06 -0.55
C PHE A 213 -36.03 6.06 -1.96
N GLY A 214 -37.03 6.92 -2.21
CA GLY A 214 -37.76 6.96 -3.48
C GLY A 214 -36.96 7.60 -4.61
N ILE A 215 -37.00 7.02 -5.80
CA ILE A 215 -36.32 7.55 -7.00
C ILE A 215 -37.28 8.53 -7.70
N GLY A 216 -37.01 9.84 -7.68
CA GLY A 216 -37.58 10.75 -8.69
C GLY A 216 -38.32 12.02 -8.24
N SER A 217 -37.86 12.76 -7.22
CA SER A 217 -38.32 14.15 -7.07
C SER A 217 -37.48 15.11 -7.95
N PRO A 218 -38.10 16.04 -8.70
CA PRO A 218 -37.41 16.90 -9.68
C PRO A 218 -36.67 18.10 -9.08
N SER A 219 -36.59 18.21 -7.75
CA SER A 219 -36.04 19.39 -7.05
C SER A 219 -34.90 19.05 -6.09
N ALA A 220 -34.25 17.91 -6.27
CA ALA A 220 -33.17 17.47 -5.39
C ALA A 220 -31.83 17.97 -5.94
N GLU A 221 -31.28 19.01 -5.31
CA GLU A 221 -29.96 19.58 -5.63
C GLU A 221 -28.86 18.90 -4.81
N SER A 222 -27.68 18.75 -5.40
CA SER A 222 -26.48 18.24 -4.72
C SER A 222 -25.72 19.37 -4.03
N THR A 223 -25.22 19.12 -2.83
CA THR A 223 -24.34 20.06 -2.09
C THR A 223 -22.87 19.90 -2.46
N ILE A 224 -22.02 20.87 -2.14
CA ILE A 224 -20.56 20.77 -2.35
C ILE A 224 -20.00 19.55 -1.60
N LEU A 225 -20.47 19.31 -0.36
CA LEU A 225 -20.01 18.21 0.48
C LEU A 225 -20.37 16.83 -0.08
N SER A 226 -21.62 16.65 -0.52
CA SER A 226 -22.08 15.37 -1.08
C SER A 226 -21.37 15.04 -2.40
N ARG A 227 -21.15 16.05 -3.25
CA ARG A 227 -20.36 15.91 -4.48
C ARG A 227 -18.91 15.55 -4.18
N PHE A 228 -18.28 16.25 -3.25
CA PHE A 228 -16.92 15.93 -2.80
C PHE A 228 -16.81 14.48 -2.31
N ALA A 229 -17.75 14.05 -1.46
CA ALA A 229 -17.77 12.70 -0.88
C ALA A 229 -17.86 11.60 -1.95
N VAL A 230 -18.74 11.76 -2.94
CA VAL A 230 -18.87 10.79 -4.04
C VAL A 230 -17.61 10.75 -4.91
N VAL A 231 -17.09 11.93 -5.27
CA VAL A 231 -15.90 12.03 -6.14
C VAL A 231 -14.67 11.41 -5.46
N VAL A 232 -14.38 11.79 -4.21
CA VAL A 232 -13.21 11.27 -3.49
C VAL A 232 -13.33 9.77 -3.24
N LEU A 233 -14.54 9.27 -2.95
CA LEU A 233 -14.79 7.85 -2.74
C LEU A 233 -14.43 7.03 -3.99
N PHE A 234 -14.98 7.40 -5.15
CA PHE A 234 -14.72 6.66 -6.38
C PHE A 234 -13.26 6.83 -6.86
N TYR A 235 -12.66 8.01 -6.67
CA TYR A 235 -11.25 8.20 -6.97
C TYR A 235 -10.35 7.29 -6.13
N LEU A 236 -10.56 7.24 -4.81
CA LEU A 236 -9.81 6.36 -3.92
C LEU A 236 -10.08 4.88 -4.19
N LEU A 237 -11.33 4.50 -4.50
CA LEU A 237 -11.71 3.13 -4.81
C LEU A 237 -10.99 2.62 -6.07
N VAL A 238 -11.00 3.39 -7.15
CA VAL A 238 -10.29 3.04 -8.40
C VAL A 238 -8.78 2.96 -8.15
N GLY A 239 -8.22 3.89 -7.38
CA GLY A 239 -6.79 3.88 -7.05
C GLY A 239 -6.40 2.65 -6.22
N PHE A 240 -7.22 2.29 -5.24
CA PHE A 240 -7.01 1.09 -4.43
C PHE A 240 -7.11 -0.19 -5.28
N LEU A 241 -8.10 -0.29 -6.18
CA LEU A 241 -8.24 -1.43 -7.08
C LEU A 241 -7.03 -1.55 -8.03
N GLN A 242 -6.54 -0.44 -8.59
CA GLN A 242 -5.32 -0.44 -9.39
C GLN A 242 -4.11 -0.93 -8.59
N TRP A 243 -3.94 -0.44 -7.36
CA TRP A 243 -2.86 -0.88 -6.49
C TRP A 243 -2.94 -2.37 -6.15
N VAL A 244 -4.13 -2.90 -5.85
CA VAL A 244 -4.33 -4.35 -5.63
C VAL A 244 -3.98 -5.16 -6.88
N VAL A 245 -4.40 -4.71 -8.06
CA VAL A 245 -4.06 -5.38 -9.33
C VAL A 245 -2.55 -5.38 -9.56
N GLN A 246 -1.87 -4.26 -9.31
CA GLN A 246 -0.42 -4.16 -9.43
C GLN A 246 0.28 -5.18 -8.52
N LEU A 247 -0.11 -5.24 -7.25
CA LEU A 247 0.54 -6.08 -6.25
C LEU A 247 0.24 -7.58 -6.46
N VAL A 248 -1.02 -7.93 -6.74
CA VAL A 248 -1.45 -9.34 -6.84
C VAL A 248 -1.16 -9.95 -8.22
N VAL A 249 -1.31 -9.16 -9.29
CA VAL A 249 -1.20 -9.66 -10.66
C VAL A 249 0.15 -9.34 -11.26
N VAL A 250 0.57 -8.07 -11.24
CA VAL A 250 1.77 -7.66 -11.99
C VAL A 250 3.04 -8.13 -11.29
N GLU A 251 3.22 -7.79 -10.03
CA GLU A 251 4.43 -8.15 -9.27
C GLU A 251 4.55 -9.66 -9.08
N ARG A 252 3.44 -10.34 -8.76
CA ARG A 252 3.47 -11.77 -8.43
C ARG A 252 3.43 -12.70 -9.66
N MET A 253 2.79 -12.30 -10.76
CA MET A 253 2.58 -13.21 -11.91
C MET A 253 3.39 -12.83 -13.15
N ILE A 254 3.84 -11.60 -13.29
CA ILE A 254 4.47 -11.13 -14.53
C ILE A 254 5.94 -10.79 -14.29
N GLN A 255 6.22 -9.79 -13.45
CA GLN A 255 7.57 -9.27 -13.33
C GLN A 255 7.72 -8.35 -12.10
N ASP A 256 8.74 -8.60 -11.29
CA ASP A 256 9.22 -7.62 -10.30
C ASP A 256 10.39 -6.81 -10.90
N PRO A 257 10.20 -5.51 -11.19
CA PRO A 257 11.23 -4.68 -11.78
C PRO A 257 12.45 -4.49 -10.86
N PHE A 258 12.28 -4.57 -9.53
CA PHE A 258 13.38 -4.39 -8.59
C PHE A 258 14.29 -5.63 -8.51
N HIS A 259 13.72 -6.84 -8.61
CA HIS A 259 14.51 -8.07 -8.68
C HIS A 259 15.37 -8.12 -9.93
N ASN A 260 14.78 -7.84 -11.10
CA ASN A 260 15.53 -7.84 -12.36
C ASN A 260 16.71 -6.86 -12.34
N PHE A 261 16.56 -5.73 -11.64
CA PHE A 261 17.64 -4.76 -11.48
C PHE A 261 18.76 -5.28 -10.58
N ILE A 262 18.44 -5.98 -9.49
CA ILE A 262 19.43 -6.62 -8.61
C ILE A 262 20.21 -7.68 -9.39
N ASP A 263 19.51 -8.52 -10.16
CA ASP A 263 20.12 -9.55 -11.00
C ASP A 263 21.04 -8.93 -12.06
N LEU A 264 20.59 -7.85 -12.71
CA LEU A 264 21.41 -7.09 -13.65
C LEU A 264 22.69 -6.57 -12.99
N CYS A 265 22.60 -6.03 -11.77
CA CYS A 265 23.76 -5.54 -11.03
C CYS A 265 24.77 -6.66 -10.80
N SER A 266 24.33 -7.86 -10.41
CA SER A 266 25.22 -9.02 -10.22
C SER A 266 25.89 -9.49 -11.52
N ILE A 267 25.14 -9.58 -12.62
CA ILE A 267 25.67 -10.01 -13.92
C ILE A 267 26.65 -8.96 -14.48
N ALA A 268 26.34 -7.68 -14.28
CA ALA A 268 27.19 -6.57 -14.70
C ALA A 268 28.43 -6.36 -13.80
N ASN A 269 28.55 -7.11 -12.69
CA ASN A 269 29.63 -6.94 -11.70
C ASN A 269 29.70 -5.51 -11.13
N ILE A 270 28.55 -4.85 -10.96
CA ILE A 270 28.44 -3.47 -10.48
C ILE A 270 27.59 -3.40 -9.22
N SER A 271 28.12 -2.79 -8.18
CA SER A 271 27.32 -2.44 -7.00
C SER A 271 26.79 -1.03 -7.06
N VAL A 272 25.61 -0.81 -6.49
CA VAL A 272 24.95 0.50 -6.47
C VAL A 272 24.84 0.98 -5.03
N LEU A 273 25.35 2.18 -4.76
CA LEU A 273 25.17 2.87 -3.49
C LEU A 273 24.29 4.10 -3.71
N ALA A 274 23.12 4.13 -3.09
CA ALA A 274 22.16 5.22 -3.18
C ALA A 274 22.04 5.94 -1.83
N LEU A 275 22.66 7.12 -1.70
CA LEU A 275 22.60 7.95 -0.51
C LEU A 275 21.35 8.84 -0.56
N THR A 276 20.37 8.51 0.29
CA THR A 276 19.16 9.33 0.50
C THR A 276 19.42 10.57 1.37
N HIS A 277 20.45 10.49 2.21
CA HIS A 277 20.95 11.56 3.08
C HIS A 277 22.49 11.43 3.19
N PRO A 278 23.20 12.47 3.65
CA PRO A 278 24.67 12.45 3.73
C PRO A 278 25.28 11.25 4.49
N LEU A 279 24.53 10.67 5.44
CA LEU A 279 24.97 9.55 6.27
C LEU A 279 24.00 8.36 6.25
N HIS A 280 23.01 8.35 5.35
CA HIS A 280 22.03 7.27 5.24
C HIS A 280 21.75 6.96 3.79
N GLY A 281 21.90 5.69 3.43
CA GLY A 281 21.66 5.22 2.08
C GLY A 281 21.43 3.73 2.04
N HIS A 282 21.17 3.26 0.83
CA HIS A 282 20.93 1.87 0.53
C HIS A 282 22.03 1.35 -0.39
N TYR A 283 22.41 0.08 -0.21
CA TYR A 283 23.49 -0.55 -0.96
C TYR A 283 22.98 -1.84 -1.59
N ILE A 284 23.11 -1.93 -2.92
CA ILE A 284 22.96 -3.18 -3.66
C ILE A 284 24.36 -3.72 -3.91
N HIS A 285 24.60 -4.91 -3.39
CA HIS A 285 25.80 -5.66 -3.72
C HIS A 285 25.58 -6.38 -5.06
N GLY A 286 26.30 -5.96 -6.09
CA GLY A 286 26.29 -6.59 -7.41
C GLY A 286 27.66 -7.07 -7.86
N ARG A 287 28.55 -7.40 -6.92
CA ARG A 287 29.83 -8.01 -7.30
C ARG A 287 29.57 -9.45 -7.75
N SER A 288 29.95 -9.80 -8.98
CA SER A 288 29.83 -11.18 -9.47
C SER A 288 30.77 -12.07 -8.65
N VAL A 289 30.34 -13.30 -8.35
CA VAL A 289 31.17 -14.22 -7.52
C VAL A 289 32.45 -14.63 -8.25
N HIS A 290 32.43 -14.57 -9.59
CA HIS A 290 33.56 -14.88 -10.46
C HIS A 290 34.49 -13.69 -10.68
N GLY A 291 34.09 -12.48 -10.25
CA GLY A 291 34.90 -11.27 -10.22
C GLY A 291 35.23 -10.66 -11.59
N ARG A 292 34.57 -11.13 -12.66
CA ARG A 292 34.63 -10.60 -14.03
C ARG A 292 33.26 -10.69 -14.69
N ALA A 293 32.92 -9.71 -15.51
CA ALA A 293 31.67 -9.67 -16.29
C ALA A 293 31.89 -9.90 -17.81
N ASP A 294 33.07 -9.56 -18.34
CA ASP A 294 33.38 -9.69 -19.77
C ASP A 294 33.86 -11.12 -20.10
N THR A 295 32.92 -12.07 -20.21
CA THR A 295 33.23 -13.47 -20.59
C THR A 295 32.50 -13.93 -21.83
N GLY A 296 33.09 -14.91 -22.55
CA GLY A 296 32.43 -15.51 -23.71
C GLY A 296 31.16 -16.27 -23.29
N MET A 297 30.19 -16.41 -24.19
CA MET A 297 28.87 -16.99 -23.86
C MET A 297 28.93 -18.37 -23.16
N ALA A 298 29.91 -19.21 -23.51
CA ALA A 298 30.10 -20.52 -22.88
C ALA A 298 30.61 -20.41 -21.44
N GLU A 299 31.54 -19.49 -21.19
CA GLU A 299 32.11 -19.20 -19.87
C GLU A 299 31.10 -18.46 -19.00
N MET A 300 30.30 -17.55 -19.56
CA MET A 300 29.15 -16.93 -18.90
C MET A 300 28.12 -17.98 -18.47
N ASN A 301 27.79 -18.96 -19.31
CA ASN A 301 26.90 -20.05 -18.93
C ASN A 301 27.51 -20.94 -17.82
N GLU A 302 28.81 -21.19 -17.87
CA GLU A 302 29.52 -21.91 -16.80
C GLU A 302 29.56 -21.09 -15.49
N PHE A 303 29.67 -19.77 -15.59
CA PHE A 303 29.61 -18.83 -14.47
C PHE A 303 28.21 -18.77 -13.87
N LEU A 304 27.15 -18.72 -14.67
CA LEU A 304 25.77 -18.85 -14.20
C LEU A 304 25.55 -20.21 -13.50
N GLN A 305 26.19 -21.28 -13.98
CA GLN A 305 26.14 -22.59 -13.31
C GLN A 305 26.94 -22.63 -12.00
N LYS A 306 28.07 -21.92 -11.92
CA LYS A 306 28.93 -21.80 -10.72
C LYS A 306 28.52 -20.67 -9.76
N GLU A 307 27.68 -19.72 -10.18
CA GLU A 307 27.01 -18.70 -9.36
C GLU A 307 25.95 -19.30 -8.44
N ARG A 308 25.81 -20.62 -8.44
CA ARG A 308 25.49 -21.38 -7.23
C ARG A 308 26.57 -21.12 -6.15
N ASP A 309 26.43 -19.97 -5.49
CA ASP A 309 27.10 -19.34 -4.34
C ASP A 309 28.02 -20.24 -3.44
N PRO A 310 29.20 -19.80 -2.94
CA PRO A 310 29.91 -20.51 -1.86
C PRO A 310 29.11 -20.65 -0.56
N PHE A 311 28.12 -19.79 -0.29
CA PHE A 311 27.12 -20.06 0.74
C PHE A 311 26.17 -21.17 0.32
N HIS A 312 25.82 -21.29 -0.96
CA HIS A 312 25.19 -22.50 -1.49
C HIS A 312 26.09 -23.71 -1.29
N ASN A 313 27.42 -23.64 -1.44
CA ASN A 313 28.30 -24.77 -1.10
C ASN A 313 28.21 -25.16 0.38
N PHE A 314 28.05 -24.20 1.30
CA PHE A 314 27.84 -24.50 2.72
C PHE A 314 26.43 -25.04 3.00
N ILE A 315 25.40 -24.51 2.34
CA ILE A 315 24.01 -24.98 2.42
C ILE A 315 23.90 -26.40 1.82
N ASP A 316 24.58 -26.65 0.72
CA ASP A 316 24.71 -27.95 0.07
C ASP A 316 25.50 -28.91 0.96
N LEU A 317 26.59 -28.46 1.58
CA LEU A 317 27.30 -29.26 2.57
C LEU A 317 26.41 -29.61 3.76
N CYS A 318 25.64 -28.65 4.30
CA CYS A 318 24.65 -28.87 5.33
C CYS A 318 23.59 -29.90 4.90
N SER A 319 23.11 -29.81 3.65
CA SER A 319 22.12 -30.73 3.07
C SER A 319 22.67 -32.14 2.86
N ILE A 320 23.90 -32.24 2.35
CA ILE A 320 24.61 -33.50 2.14
C ILE A 320 24.97 -34.15 3.49
N ALA A 321 25.37 -33.35 4.47
CA ALA A 321 25.68 -33.81 5.83
C ALA A 321 24.42 -34.06 6.68
N ASN A 322 23.23 -33.71 6.18
CA ASN A 322 21.95 -33.80 6.89
C ASN A 322 21.95 -33.03 8.23
N ILE A 323 22.52 -31.82 8.24
CA ILE A 323 22.69 -30.95 9.40
C ILE A 323 22.07 -29.59 9.12
N SER A 324 21.10 -29.19 9.96
CA SER A 324 20.55 -27.83 9.96
C SER A 324 21.30 -26.93 10.95
N VAL A 325 21.39 -25.65 10.65
CA VAL A 325 22.13 -24.67 11.47
C VAL A 325 21.20 -23.56 11.94
N LEU A 326 21.14 -23.33 13.25
CA LEU A 326 20.45 -22.19 13.86
C LEU A 326 21.49 -21.28 14.53
N ALA A 327 21.58 -20.03 14.08
CA ALA A 327 22.49 -19.03 14.60
C ALA A 327 21.70 -17.85 15.18
N LEU A 328 21.69 -17.72 16.51
CA LEU A 328 20.99 -16.63 17.20
C LEU A 328 21.90 -15.41 17.34
N THR A 329 21.47 -14.27 16.79
CA THR A 329 22.15 -12.97 16.99
C THR A 329 21.65 -12.29 18.27
N HIS A 330 20.40 -12.55 18.64
CA HIS A 330 19.74 -12.08 19.86
C HIS A 330 18.97 -13.24 20.50
N PRO A 331 18.50 -13.12 21.76
CA PRO A 331 17.83 -14.23 22.45
C PRO A 331 16.65 -14.88 21.72
N LEU A 332 15.96 -14.11 20.88
CA LEU A 332 14.75 -14.53 20.13
C LEU A 332 14.85 -14.25 18.62
N HIS A 333 16.02 -13.88 18.11
CA HIS A 333 16.17 -13.52 16.70
C HIS A 333 17.50 -14.02 16.16
N GLY A 334 17.47 -14.54 14.93
CA GLY A 334 18.65 -15.08 14.28
C GLY A 334 18.39 -15.53 12.85
N HIS A 335 19.27 -16.41 12.38
CA HIS A 335 19.26 -16.98 11.04
C HIS A 335 19.24 -18.51 11.13
N TYR A 336 18.53 -19.14 10.21
CA TYR A 336 18.37 -20.59 10.13
C TYR A 336 18.69 -21.09 8.71
N ILE A 337 19.50 -22.15 8.63
CA ILE A 337 19.80 -22.89 7.41
C ILE A 337 19.19 -24.28 7.56
N HIS A 338 18.27 -24.59 6.67
CA HIS A 338 17.66 -25.90 6.55
C HIS A 338 18.58 -26.83 5.75
N GLY A 339 19.17 -27.81 6.44
CA GLY A 339 20.09 -28.79 5.83
C GLY A 339 19.58 -30.21 5.94
N ARG A 340 18.27 -30.44 5.96
CA ARG A 340 17.73 -31.81 5.92
C ARG A 340 17.96 -32.38 4.52
N SER A 341 18.60 -33.54 4.44
CA SER A 341 18.76 -34.25 3.17
C SER A 341 17.39 -34.71 2.66
N VAL A 342 17.15 -34.56 1.36
CA VAL A 342 15.95 -35.07 0.67
C VAL A 342 15.83 -36.59 0.77
N HIS A 343 16.94 -37.28 1.05
CA HIS A 343 17.01 -38.72 1.25
C HIS A 343 16.99 -39.14 2.74
N GLY A 344 16.96 -38.17 3.67
CA GLY A 344 16.82 -38.38 5.11
C GLY A 344 18.04 -38.94 5.84
N ARG A 345 19.14 -39.25 5.13
CA ARG A 345 20.40 -39.76 5.68
C ARG A 345 21.60 -39.22 4.91
N ALA A 346 22.74 -39.06 5.60
CA ALA A 346 24.01 -38.58 5.03
C ALA A 346 25.04 -39.71 4.86
N ASP A 347 25.10 -40.65 5.81
CA ASP A 347 26.08 -41.75 5.82
C ASP A 347 25.70 -42.83 4.79
N THR A 348 26.15 -42.64 3.55
CA THR A 348 25.91 -43.59 2.45
C THR A 348 27.20 -43.96 1.73
N GLY A 349 27.23 -45.18 1.18
CA GLY A 349 28.36 -45.62 0.35
C GLY A 349 28.41 -44.86 -0.98
N MET A 350 29.57 -44.81 -1.63
CA MET A 350 29.74 -44.06 -2.89
C MET A 350 28.74 -44.46 -4.00
N VAL A 351 28.31 -45.72 -4.02
CA VAL A 351 27.32 -46.21 -5.00
C VAL A 351 25.94 -45.58 -4.75
N GLU A 352 25.46 -45.61 -3.51
CA GLU A 352 24.19 -45.00 -3.12
C GLU A 352 24.23 -43.46 -3.28
N MET A 353 25.36 -42.83 -2.95
CA MET A 353 25.55 -41.39 -3.13
C MET A 353 25.42 -40.98 -4.62
N ASN A 354 26.00 -41.76 -5.53
CA ASN A 354 25.87 -41.50 -6.95
C ASN A 354 24.43 -41.70 -7.45
N GLU A 355 23.70 -42.70 -6.94
CA GLU A 355 22.27 -42.90 -7.24
C GLU A 355 21.41 -41.73 -6.74
N PHE A 356 21.72 -41.16 -5.58
CA PHE A 356 21.04 -39.99 -5.02
C PHE A 356 21.28 -38.74 -5.85
N LEU A 357 22.53 -38.48 -6.25
CA LEU A 357 22.86 -37.38 -7.16
C LEU A 357 22.19 -37.52 -8.53
N GLN A 358 22.05 -38.75 -9.04
CA GLN A 358 21.33 -39.01 -10.29
C GLN A 358 19.83 -38.75 -10.13
N LYS A 359 19.20 -39.22 -9.05
CA LYS A 359 17.78 -38.95 -8.77
C LYS A 359 17.50 -37.45 -8.60
N GLU A 360 18.43 -36.71 -8.01
CA GLU A 360 18.30 -35.25 -7.89
C GLU A 360 18.50 -34.53 -9.22
N ARG A 361 19.44 -34.99 -10.06
CA ARG A 361 19.63 -34.48 -11.43
C ARG A 361 18.40 -34.71 -12.31
N ASP A 362 17.77 -35.88 -12.17
CA ASP A 362 16.62 -36.31 -12.97
C ASP A 362 15.28 -35.84 -12.37
N ASP A 363 15.30 -35.02 -11.32
CA ASP A 363 14.13 -34.46 -10.63
C ASP A 363 13.16 -35.54 -10.08
N LEU A 364 13.73 -36.69 -9.67
CA LEU A 364 13.03 -37.85 -9.12
C LEU A 364 13.01 -37.85 -7.57
N CYS A 365 13.30 -36.70 -6.94
CA CYS A 365 13.30 -36.53 -5.48
C CYS A 365 12.57 -35.25 -5.06
N GLY A 366 12.23 -35.13 -3.77
CA GLY A 366 11.63 -33.91 -3.23
C GLY A 366 12.59 -32.72 -3.22
N PHE A 367 12.05 -31.52 -2.98
CA PHE A 367 12.85 -30.29 -2.91
C PHE A 367 13.64 -30.20 -1.60
N ARG A 368 14.78 -29.51 -1.63
CA ARG A 368 15.68 -29.33 -0.48
C ARG A 368 15.19 -28.32 0.56
N GLY A 369 14.14 -27.55 0.27
CA GLY A 369 13.66 -26.50 1.16
C GLY A 369 12.91 -27.01 2.38
N LEU A 370 12.66 -26.09 3.31
CA LEU A 370 11.94 -26.39 4.56
C LEU A 370 10.50 -26.82 4.32
N GLU A 371 9.85 -26.27 3.29
CA GLU A 371 8.53 -26.70 2.83
C GLU A 371 8.65 -27.72 1.70
N PRO A 372 7.77 -28.74 1.62
CA PRO A 372 7.83 -29.81 0.61
C PRO A 372 7.78 -29.35 -0.85
N THR A 373 7.38 -28.10 -1.09
CA THR A 373 7.22 -27.47 -2.42
C THR A 373 8.25 -26.40 -2.72
N SER A 374 9.18 -26.11 -1.80
CA SER A 374 10.10 -24.97 -1.90
C SER A 374 11.55 -25.42 -2.00
N HIS A 375 12.35 -24.64 -2.74
CA HIS A 375 13.82 -24.77 -2.75
C HIS A 375 14.50 -23.85 -1.72
N LEU A 376 13.74 -23.01 -1.00
CA LEU A 376 14.31 -22.06 -0.06
C LEU A 376 14.84 -22.78 1.19
N GLN A 377 16.13 -22.61 1.45
CA GLN A 377 16.82 -23.27 2.56
C GLN A 377 17.31 -22.29 3.64
N THR A 378 17.26 -20.98 3.38
CA THR A 378 17.77 -19.94 4.28
C THR A 378 16.63 -19.09 4.80
N PHE A 379 16.64 -18.84 6.11
CA PHE A 379 15.55 -18.16 6.79
C PHE A 379 16.08 -17.18 7.83
N THR A 380 15.39 -16.04 7.94
CA THR A 380 15.52 -15.17 9.11
C THR A 380 14.42 -15.56 10.10
N VAL A 381 14.80 -15.87 11.34
CA VAL A 381 13.87 -16.39 12.35
C VAL A 381 13.62 -15.38 13.45
N CYS A 382 12.36 -15.28 13.86
CA CYS A 382 11.89 -14.61 15.06
C CYS A 382 11.17 -15.65 15.90
N LEU A 383 11.71 -15.95 17.08
CA LEU A 383 11.29 -17.08 17.91
C LEU A 383 10.38 -16.61 19.04
N PRO A 384 9.38 -17.42 19.46
CA PRO A 384 8.50 -17.07 20.56
C PRO A 384 9.24 -17.15 21.90
N THR A 385 8.74 -16.47 22.92
CA THR A 385 9.34 -16.49 24.27
C THR A 385 9.40 -17.90 24.88
N ALA A 386 8.42 -18.75 24.54
CA ALA A 386 8.39 -20.17 24.93
C ALA A 386 9.64 -20.95 24.46
N PHE A 387 10.16 -20.63 23.26
CA PHE A 387 11.42 -21.20 22.76
C PHE A 387 12.56 -20.92 23.72
N ARG A 388 12.67 -19.65 24.16
CA ARG A 388 13.78 -19.21 25.00
C ARG A 388 13.74 -19.85 26.38
N THR A 389 12.55 -19.98 26.96
CA THR A 389 12.38 -20.67 28.25
C THR A 389 12.92 -22.10 28.19
N ARG A 390 12.50 -22.88 27.18
CA ARG A 390 12.95 -24.28 27.01
C ARG A 390 14.45 -24.37 26.68
N TYR A 391 14.96 -23.44 25.87
CA TYR A 391 16.39 -23.34 25.58
C TYR A 391 17.24 -23.08 26.85
N ASP A 392 16.83 -22.11 27.67
CA ASP A 392 17.53 -21.76 28.90
C ASP A 392 17.45 -22.88 29.95
N GLU A 393 16.32 -23.60 30.05
CA GLU A 393 16.19 -24.78 30.91
C GLU A 393 17.21 -25.86 30.57
N ILE A 394 17.34 -26.22 29.28
CA ILE A 394 18.31 -27.23 28.82
C ILE A 394 19.73 -26.76 29.13
N MET A 395 20.06 -25.50 28.83
CA MET A 395 21.40 -24.95 29.05
C MET A 395 21.75 -24.83 30.55
N ASN A 396 20.79 -24.42 31.39
CA ASN A 396 20.96 -24.33 32.83
C ASN A 396 21.13 -25.71 33.47
N SER A 397 20.39 -26.72 32.99
CA SER A 397 20.56 -28.11 33.44
C SER A 397 21.97 -28.63 33.17
N ALA A 398 22.54 -28.31 32.00
CA ALA A 398 23.91 -28.66 31.63
C ALA A 398 24.94 -27.98 32.53
N ASN A 399 24.78 -26.68 32.79
CA ASN A 399 25.65 -25.89 33.66
C ASN A 399 25.60 -26.36 35.13
N ASN A 400 24.42 -26.74 35.61
CA ASN A 400 24.24 -27.26 36.97
C ASN A 400 24.88 -28.64 37.15
N ALA A 401 24.73 -29.54 36.17
CA ALA A 401 25.42 -30.83 36.15
C ALA A 401 26.96 -30.67 36.12
N MET A 402 27.45 -29.65 35.41
CA MET A 402 28.89 -29.32 35.37
C MET A 402 29.40 -28.83 36.74
N THR A 403 28.59 -28.05 37.46
CA THR A 403 28.92 -27.58 38.82
C THR A 403 28.96 -28.72 39.84
N GLN A 404 28.03 -29.67 39.77
CA GLN A 404 27.99 -30.84 40.69
C GLN A 404 29.17 -31.80 40.48
N THR A 405 29.62 -31.97 39.23
CA THR A 405 30.75 -32.86 38.89
C THR A 405 32.10 -32.38 39.45
N ARG A 406 32.25 -31.06 39.70
CA ARG A 406 33.46 -30.51 40.35
C ARG A 406 33.65 -30.99 41.79
N LEU A 407 32.60 -31.48 42.45
CA LEU A 407 32.62 -31.86 43.86
C LEU A 407 32.99 -33.33 44.11
N THR A 408 32.98 -34.19 43.09
CA THR A 408 32.97 -35.66 43.29
C THR A 408 34.25 -36.41 42.86
N GLY A 409 35.32 -35.73 42.45
CA GLY A 409 36.67 -36.31 42.31
C GLY A 409 36.88 -37.44 41.28
N LEU A 410 35.83 -37.94 40.62
CA LEU A 410 35.96 -38.87 39.48
C LEU A 410 36.37 -38.15 38.19
N ASP A 411 36.97 -38.92 37.28
CA ASP A 411 37.52 -38.55 35.97
C ASP A 411 36.75 -37.40 35.29
N GLN A 412 37.21 -36.18 35.58
CA GLN A 412 36.45 -34.94 35.39
C GLN A 412 36.16 -34.67 33.91
N THR A 413 37.01 -35.18 33.03
CA THR A 413 36.91 -35.10 31.57
C THR A 413 35.74 -35.93 31.04
N THR A 414 35.62 -37.18 31.49
CA THR A 414 34.58 -38.13 31.06
C THR A 414 33.20 -37.72 31.54
N ALA A 415 33.08 -37.30 32.80
CA ALA A 415 31.81 -36.86 33.37
C ALA A 415 31.34 -35.52 32.77
N LYS A 416 32.26 -34.58 32.51
CA LYS A 416 31.96 -33.33 31.82
C LYS A 416 31.49 -33.58 30.38
N MET A 417 32.16 -34.47 29.65
CA MET A 417 31.76 -34.84 28.30
C MET A 417 30.35 -35.45 28.28
N ALA A 418 30.03 -36.34 29.22
CA ALA A 418 28.72 -36.98 29.30
C ALA A 418 27.57 -35.98 29.55
N ALA A 419 27.77 -34.96 30.38
CA ALA A 419 26.77 -33.92 30.61
C ALA A 419 26.53 -33.06 29.35
N THR A 420 27.59 -32.67 28.66
CA THR A 420 27.51 -31.93 27.38
C THR A 420 26.78 -32.75 26.31
N VAL A 421 27.06 -34.05 26.21
CA VAL A 421 26.41 -34.95 25.23
C VAL A 421 24.91 -35.04 25.49
N ARG A 422 24.48 -35.22 26.76
CA ARG A 422 23.03 -35.26 27.09
C ARG A 422 22.32 -33.94 26.78
N ALA A 423 22.95 -32.82 27.11
CA ALA A 423 22.38 -31.50 26.81
C ALA A 423 22.26 -31.27 25.30
N HIS A 424 23.26 -31.70 24.53
CA HIS A 424 23.23 -31.65 23.07
C HIS A 424 22.10 -32.52 22.50
N GLU A 425 21.91 -33.74 23.01
CA GLU A 425 20.84 -34.64 22.58
C GLU A 425 19.45 -34.06 22.88
N GLN A 426 19.23 -33.52 24.10
CA GLN A 426 17.99 -32.85 24.48
C GLN A 426 17.70 -31.64 23.59
N MET A 427 18.71 -30.81 23.33
CA MET A 427 18.58 -29.66 22.44
C MET A 427 18.23 -30.09 21.00
N ASN A 428 18.87 -31.15 20.50
CA ASN A 428 18.62 -31.64 19.14
C ASN A 428 17.21 -32.26 19.00
N ILE A 429 16.69 -32.93 20.02
CA ILE A 429 15.29 -33.40 20.05
C ILE A 429 14.34 -32.19 20.01
N PHE A 430 14.55 -31.21 20.89
CA PHE A 430 13.71 -30.00 20.95
C PHE A 430 13.67 -29.22 19.62
N LEU A 431 14.83 -28.99 18.99
CA LEU A 431 14.89 -28.25 17.73
C LEU A 431 14.24 -29.02 16.57
N ARG A 432 14.34 -30.36 16.54
CA ARG A 432 13.63 -31.19 15.56
C ARG A 432 12.12 -31.12 15.76
N GLU A 433 11.66 -31.24 17.01
CA GLU A 433 10.24 -31.13 17.36
C GLU A 433 9.64 -29.79 16.93
N MET A 434 10.40 -28.69 17.08
CA MET A 434 10.00 -27.35 16.63
C MET A 434 9.86 -27.28 15.11
N ILE A 435 10.85 -27.79 14.37
CA ILE A 435 10.87 -27.75 12.90
C ILE A 435 9.76 -28.60 12.28
N ASP A 436 9.46 -29.76 12.86
CA ASP A 436 8.40 -30.68 12.39
C ASP A 436 6.97 -30.27 12.87
N HIS A 437 6.78 -29.05 13.37
CA HIS A 437 5.49 -28.53 13.88
C HIS A 437 4.84 -29.40 14.98
N SER A 438 5.63 -30.23 15.66
CA SER A 438 5.11 -31.22 16.61
C SER A 438 4.73 -30.62 17.98
N THR A 439 5.24 -29.43 18.28
CA THR A 439 4.95 -28.69 19.52
C THR A 439 4.26 -27.36 19.19
N THR A 440 2.98 -27.24 19.52
CA THR A 440 2.16 -26.05 19.21
C THR A 440 2.62 -24.77 19.88
N ASP A 441 3.32 -24.86 21.02
CA ASP A 441 3.73 -23.70 21.81
C ASP A 441 4.93 -22.94 21.20
N VAL A 442 5.60 -23.55 20.21
CA VAL A 442 6.82 -23.04 19.57
C VAL A 442 6.70 -22.99 18.04
N ASP A 443 5.45 -23.00 17.56
CA ASP A 443 5.15 -23.03 16.13
C ASP A 443 5.60 -21.75 15.39
N TYR A 444 5.83 -21.86 14.07
CA TYR A 444 6.36 -20.79 13.22
C TYR A 444 5.68 -20.69 11.86
N VAL A 445 5.76 -19.48 11.27
CA VAL A 445 5.26 -19.15 9.92
C VAL A 445 6.37 -18.45 9.13
N ILE A 446 6.54 -18.82 7.86
CA ILE A 446 7.56 -18.27 6.96
C ILE A 446 7.04 -16.98 6.30
N ARG A 447 7.88 -15.92 6.23
CA ARG A 447 7.57 -14.61 5.59
C ARG A 447 8.83 -14.05 4.89
N ASP A 448 8.66 -13.34 3.78
CA ASP A 448 9.77 -12.80 2.96
C ASP A 448 9.97 -11.27 3.16
N PRO A 449 11.14 -10.74 3.60
CA PRO A 449 11.28 -9.32 4.01
C PRO A 449 12.23 -8.38 3.22
N SER A 450 13.02 -8.82 2.21
CA SER A 450 14.15 -8.03 1.66
C SER A 450 13.81 -6.94 0.63
N GLU A 451 12.62 -6.94 0.05
CA GLU A 451 12.33 -6.17 -1.17
C GLU A 451 11.83 -4.74 -0.89
N VAL A 452 11.28 -4.49 0.31
CA VAL A 452 10.48 -3.29 0.61
C VAL A 452 11.35 -2.06 0.91
N GLY A 453 12.57 -2.24 1.42
CA GLY A 453 13.42 -1.13 1.89
C GLY A 453 13.93 -0.20 0.79
N PHE A 454 14.27 -0.78 -0.37
CA PHE A 454 14.90 -0.07 -1.48
C PHE A 454 13.90 0.71 -2.36
N SER A 455 12.63 0.31 -2.34
CA SER A 455 11.53 1.01 -3.04
C SER A 455 11.49 2.52 -2.71
N ARG A 456 11.96 2.93 -1.53
CA ARG A 456 12.02 4.33 -1.07
C ARG A 456 13.04 5.21 -1.80
N CYS A 457 13.97 4.62 -2.55
CA CYS A 457 14.89 5.32 -3.45
C CYS A 457 14.24 5.74 -4.77
N PHE A 458 13.03 5.23 -5.04
CA PHE A 458 12.32 5.46 -6.29
C PHE A 458 10.98 6.13 -6.04
N LEU A 459 10.37 6.63 -7.12
CA LEU A 459 9.03 7.17 -7.08
C LEU A 459 8.00 6.14 -6.61
N TYR A 460 8.22 4.87 -6.95
CA TYR A 460 7.39 3.73 -6.57
C TYR A 460 7.10 3.68 -5.06
N GLY A 461 8.14 3.69 -4.21
CA GLY A 461 7.96 3.66 -2.75
C GLY A 461 7.45 4.98 -2.14
N ARG A 462 7.34 6.05 -2.92
CA ARG A 462 6.86 7.38 -2.49
C ARG A 462 5.61 7.84 -3.23
N GLU A 463 4.97 6.96 -3.98
CA GLU A 463 3.89 7.31 -4.90
C GLU A 463 2.69 7.97 -4.20
N TRP A 464 2.47 7.65 -2.92
CA TRP A 464 1.39 8.26 -2.13
C TRP A 464 1.40 9.79 -2.16
N ALA A 465 2.56 10.43 -2.24
CA ALA A 465 2.67 11.89 -2.36
C ALA A 465 2.06 12.39 -3.68
N HIS A 466 2.35 11.71 -4.79
CA HIS A 466 1.78 12.01 -6.11
C HIS A 466 0.29 11.71 -6.14
N PHE A 467 -0.11 10.50 -5.76
CA PHE A 467 -1.51 10.07 -5.79
C PHE A 467 -2.41 10.96 -4.93
N SER A 468 -1.98 11.30 -3.71
CA SER A 468 -2.79 12.15 -2.83
C SER A 468 -2.84 13.61 -3.27
N PHE A 469 -1.82 14.13 -3.97
CA PHE A 469 -1.87 15.44 -4.61
C PHE A 469 -2.80 15.44 -5.85
N GLU A 470 -2.70 14.43 -6.71
CA GLU A 470 -3.56 14.29 -7.89
C GLU A 470 -5.03 14.14 -7.50
N THR A 471 -5.31 13.39 -6.44
CA THR A 471 -6.67 13.23 -5.87
C THR A 471 -7.23 14.56 -5.40
N THR A 472 -6.47 15.34 -4.61
CA THR A 472 -6.95 16.64 -4.11
C THR A 472 -7.06 17.67 -5.21
N LEU A 473 -6.15 17.68 -6.18
CA LEU A 473 -6.21 18.54 -7.36
C LEU A 473 -7.46 18.24 -8.18
N PHE A 474 -7.77 16.96 -8.42
CA PHE A 474 -8.98 16.54 -9.13
C PHE A 474 -10.25 17.01 -8.40
N CYS A 475 -10.32 16.79 -7.09
CA CYS A 475 -11.48 17.19 -6.29
C CYS A 475 -11.68 18.71 -6.31
N VAL A 476 -10.63 19.49 -6.04
CA VAL A 476 -10.72 20.96 -5.98
C VAL A 476 -11.06 21.55 -7.35
N THR A 477 -10.40 21.10 -8.43
CA THR A 477 -10.67 21.61 -9.78
C THR A 477 -12.10 21.27 -10.24
N TYR A 478 -12.58 20.04 -9.96
CA TYR A 478 -13.96 19.67 -10.22
C TYR A 478 -14.96 20.54 -9.47
N LEU A 479 -14.71 20.76 -8.17
CA LEU A 479 -15.60 21.55 -7.32
C LEU A 479 -15.65 23.04 -7.72
N LEU A 480 -14.55 23.60 -8.22
CA LEU A 480 -14.48 24.98 -8.70
C LEU A 480 -15.08 25.17 -10.10
N LEU A 481 -14.83 24.21 -11.00
CA LEU A 481 -15.19 24.33 -12.42
C LEU A 481 -16.51 23.65 -12.78
N ASN A 482 -17.07 22.86 -11.85
CA ASN A 482 -18.30 22.10 -12.02
C ASN A 482 -18.27 21.12 -13.21
N SER A 483 -17.09 20.67 -13.62
CA SER A 483 -16.88 19.80 -14.78
C SER A 483 -15.83 18.73 -14.46
N LEU A 484 -16.21 17.46 -14.54
CA LEU A 484 -15.31 16.33 -14.29
C LEU A 484 -14.28 16.18 -15.41
N THR A 485 -14.69 16.37 -16.67
CA THR A 485 -13.81 16.28 -17.84
C THR A 485 -12.71 17.34 -17.82
N LEU A 486 -13.07 18.59 -17.51
CA LEU A 486 -12.09 19.68 -17.41
C LEU A 486 -11.14 19.46 -16.22
N ALA A 487 -11.66 18.99 -15.09
CA ALA A 487 -10.84 18.62 -13.94
C ALA A 487 -9.82 17.52 -14.28
N ALA A 488 -10.25 16.47 -14.98
CA ALA A 488 -9.38 15.40 -15.43
C ALA A 488 -8.29 15.90 -16.38
N ALA A 489 -8.65 16.75 -17.35
CA ALA A 489 -7.69 17.34 -18.28
C ALA A 489 -6.63 18.19 -17.55
N ILE A 490 -7.04 19.01 -16.58
CA ILE A 490 -6.11 19.82 -15.78
C ILE A 490 -5.16 18.92 -14.98
N VAL A 491 -5.67 17.90 -14.29
CA VAL A 491 -4.82 16.98 -13.51
C VAL A 491 -3.84 16.25 -14.41
N PHE A 492 -4.28 15.77 -15.58
CA PHE A 492 -3.42 15.10 -16.55
C PHE A 492 -2.28 16.01 -17.03
N CYS A 493 -2.59 17.26 -17.39
CA CYS A 493 -1.59 18.24 -17.80
C CYS A 493 -0.62 18.61 -16.68
N VAL A 494 -1.13 18.94 -15.49
CA VAL A 494 -0.29 19.35 -14.34
C VAL A 494 0.62 18.21 -13.89
N SER A 495 0.10 16.99 -13.76
CA SER A 495 0.92 15.83 -13.40
C SER A 495 1.92 15.48 -14.50
N GLY A 496 1.54 15.58 -15.77
CA GLY A 496 2.45 15.40 -16.91
C GLY A 496 3.63 16.37 -16.87
N ILE A 497 3.38 17.65 -16.58
CA ILE A 497 4.44 18.67 -16.42
C ILE A 497 5.35 18.33 -15.23
N ILE A 498 4.78 18.00 -14.07
CA ILE A 498 5.56 17.63 -12.88
C ILE A 498 6.43 16.41 -13.16
N ARG A 499 5.90 15.39 -13.84
CA ARG A 499 6.64 14.18 -14.22
C ARG A 499 7.79 14.50 -15.17
N ALA A 500 7.54 15.30 -16.21
CA ALA A 500 8.57 15.70 -17.17
C ALA A 500 9.70 16.51 -16.50
N LEU A 501 9.34 17.49 -15.65
CA LEU A 501 10.32 18.27 -14.89
C LEU A 501 11.12 17.40 -13.92
N THR A 502 10.47 16.50 -13.21
CA THR A 502 11.12 15.59 -12.26
C THR A 502 12.11 14.67 -12.99
N SER A 503 11.69 14.07 -14.11
CA SER A 503 12.55 13.22 -14.93
C SER A 503 13.80 13.99 -15.39
N LEU A 504 13.61 15.19 -15.93
CA LEU A 504 14.72 16.02 -16.42
C LEU A 504 15.70 16.38 -15.29
N LEU A 505 15.20 16.81 -14.13
CA LEU A 505 16.04 17.20 -12.99
C LEU A 505 16.76 16.01 -12.38
N CYS A 506 16.09 14.87 -12.24
CA CYS A 506 16.68 13.63 -11.75
C CYS A 506 17.78 13.11 -12.67
N THR A 507 17.57 13.09 -14.00
CA THR A 507 18.60 12.66 -14.95
C THR A 507 19.81 13.59 -14.90
N ASN A 508 19.57 14.91 -14.89
CA ASN A 508 20.66 15.89 -14.79
C ASN A 508 21.47 15.77 -13.48
N HIS A 509 20.79 15.47 -12.36
CA HIS A 509 21.49 15.26 -11.09
C HIS A 509 22.20 13.91 -11.06
N LEU A 510 21.59 12.84 -11.61
CA LEU A 510 22.19 11.52 -11.72
C LEU A 510 23.55 11.61 -12.41
N VAL A 511 23.61 12.17 -13.63
CA VAL A 511 24.85 12.43 -14.40
C VAL A 511 25.95 13.05 -13.52
N LYS A 512 25.60 14.08 -12.74
CA LYS A 512 26.56 14.79 -11.89
C LYS A 512 27.02 13.96 -10.71
N SER A 513 26.09 13.28 -10.04
CA SER A 513 26.37 12.49 -8.83
C SER A 513 27.09 11.17 -9.14
N SER A 514 26.77 10.53 -10.27
CA SER A 514 27.33 9.25 -10.66
C SER A 514 28.59 9.36 -11.52
N LEU A 515 28.96 10.58 -11.94
CA LEU A 515 30.08 10.88 -12.84
C LEU A 515 29.98 10.16 -14.21
N VAL A 516 28.77 9.79 -14.61
CA VAL A 516 28.47 9.13 -15.90
C VAL A 516 28.16 10.21 -16.94
N ASP A 517 28.73 10.10 -18.14
CA ASP A 517 28.48 11.07 -19.23
C ASP A 517 27.00 11.04 -19.67
N HIS A 518 26.40 12.23 -19.76
CA HIS A 518 25.01 12.45 -20.15
C HIS A 518 24.63 11.79 -21.47
N ARG A 519 25.55 11.67 -22.43
CA ARG A 519 25.23 11.12 -23.77
C ARG A 519 24.79 9.65 -23.75
N PHE A 520 25.08 8.95 -22.67
CA PHE A 520 24.81 7.53 -22.54
C PHE A 520 23.60 7.24 -21.65
N LEU A 521 23.03 8.27 -20.99
CA LEU A 521 21.74 8.18 -20.30
C LEU A 521 20.62 8.53 -21.27
N ILE A 522 19.73 7.56 -21.51
CA ILE A 522 18.61 7.66 -22.47
C ILE A 522 17.33 8.10 -21.75
#